data_AF-A0A8J7FMM6-F1
#
_entry.id   AF-A0A8J7FMM6-F1
#
_cell.length_a   1.000
_cell.length_b   1.000
_cell.length_c   1.000
_cell.angle_alpha   90.00
_cell.angle_beta   90.00
_cell.angle_gamma   90.00
#
_symmetry.space_group_name_H-M   'P 1'
#
loop_
_entity.id
_entity.type
_entity.pdbx_description
1 polymer ?
#
loop_
_entity_poly.entity_id
_entity_poly.type
_entity_poly.pdbx_seq_one_letter_code
_entity_poly.pdbx_strand_id
1 'polypeptide(L)'
;MNDLQSPSKRPNNYLYLVIISFLFFWPLSILALYNSIKVNKYWEQNLIEPSKKASKRTVQLAISAIILSFVIGVIIIFSIILFSNVSYK
;
A
#
# COMPACT_ATOMS: atom_id res chain seq x y z
N MET A 1 -28.14 -15.86 20.09
CA MET A 1 -26.72 -16.09 20.40
C MET A 1 -26.07 -14.74 20.54
N ASN A 2 -25.75 -14.36 21.78
CA ASN A 2 -25.06 -13.12 22.10
C ASN A 2 -23.59 -13.30 21.75
N ASP A 3 -23.22 -12.92 20.53
CA ASP A 3 -21.82 -12.71 20.19
C ASP A 3 -21.39 -11.46 20.96
N LEU A 4 -20.69 -11.68 22.07
CA LEU A 4 -19.99 -10.66 22.81
C LEU A 4 -19.22 -9.80 21.80
N GLN A 5 -19.73 -8.60 21.50
CA GLN A 5 -18.99 -7.59 20.76
C GLN A 5 -17.78 -7.25 21.62
N SER A 6 -16.68 -8.00 21.44
CA SER A 6 -15.34 -7.53 21.80
C SER A 6 -15.28 -6.09 21.31
N PRO A 7 -14.83 -5.11 22.14
CA PRO A 7 -14.83 -3.72 21.74
C PRO A 7 -14.19 -3.65 20.36
N SER A 8 -15.03 -3.36 19.35
CA SER A 8 -14.62 -3.42 17.95
C SER A 8 -13.43 -2.48 17.84
N LYS A 9 -12.22 -3.04 17.70
CA LYS A 9 -11.02 -2.23 17.69
C LYS A 9 -10.97 -1.56 16.32
N ARG A 10 -10.90 -0.23 16.30
CA ARG A 10 -10.79 0.57 15.07
C ARG A 10 -9.72 -0.05 14.15
N PRO A 11 -10.04 -0.41 12.91
CA PRO A 11 -9.07 -0.94 11.96
C PRO A 11 -7.94 0.06 11.76
N ASN A 12 -6.70 -0.42 11.69
CA ASN A 12 -5.57 0.45 11.40
C ASN A 12 -5.72 1.01 9.98
N ASN A 13 -5.50 2.32 9.83
CA ASN A 13 -5.51 2.99 8.54
C ASN A 13 -4.15 2.88 7.82
N TYR A 14 -3.12 2.35 8.47
CA TYR A 14 -1.79 2.11 7.89
C TYR A 14 -1.15 3.36 7.26
N LEU A 15 -1.48 4.55 7.76
CA LEU A 15 -1.00 5.81 7.20
C LEU A 15 0.53 5.86 7.13
N TYR A 16 1.22 5.38 8.17
CA TYR A 16 2.68 5.28 8.22
C TYR A 16 3.24 4.41 7.08
N LEU A 17 2.60 3.27 6.80
CA LEU A 17 3.02 2.38 5.71
C LEU A 17 2.85 3.04 4.34
N VAL A 18 1.76 3.80 4.16
CA VAL A 18 1.50 4.57 2.93
C VAL A 18 2.52 5.68 2.73
N ILE A 19 2.94 6.36 3.81
CA ILE A 19 3.99 7.38 3.75
C ILE A 19 5.32 6.75 3.30
N ILE A 20 5.67 5.59 3.86
CA ILE A 20 6.87 4.86 3.42
C ILE A 20 6.75 4.45 1.95
N SER A 21 5.62 3.87 1.54
CA SER A 21 5.44 3.40 0.16
C SER A 21 5.54 4.55 -0.86
N PHE A 22 5.25 5.78 -0.45
CA PHE A 22 5.34 6.98 -1.28
C PHE A 22 6.75 7.22 -1.83
N LEU A 23 7.79 6.83 -1.09
CA LEU A 23 9.19 6.94 -1.52
C LEU A 23 9.55 5.95 -2.65
N PHE A 24 8.78 4.87 -2.76
CA PHE A 24 9.05 3.77 -3.70
C PHE A 24 8.28 3.93 -5.00
N PHE A 25 6.96 4.18 -4.91
CA PHE A 25 6.12 4.37 -6.08
C PHE A 25 4.92 5.26 -5.74
N TRP A 26 5.10 6.56 -6.01
CA TRP A 26 4.15 7.61 -5.69
C TRP A 26 2.71 7.41 -6.23
N PRO A 27 2.45 6.92 -7.48
CA PRO A 27 1.09 6.90 -8.02
C PRO A 27 0.22 5.86 -7.31
N LEU A 28 0.80 4.69 -7.01
CA LEU A 28 0.10 3.62 -6.31
C LEU A 28 -0.07 3.94 -4.82
N SER A 29 0.87 4.69 -4.25
CA SER A 29 0.79 5.16 -2.87
C SER A 29 -0.32 6.21 -2.67
N ILE A 30 -0.62 7.04 -3.67
CA ILE A 30 -1.80 7.93 -3.63
C ILE A 30 -3.10 7.12 -3.55
N LEU A 31 -3.23 6.03 -4.31
CA LEU A 31 -4.39 5.13 -4.19
C LEU A 31 -4.47 4.46 -2.80
N ALA A 32 -3.33 4.08 -2.24
CA ALA A 32 -3.26 3.53 -0.89
C ALA A 32 -3.70 4.57 0.15
N LEU A 33 -3.27 5.83 0.00
CA LEU A 33 -3.67 6.95 0.86
C LEU A 33 -5.18 7.19 0.83
N TYR A 34 -5.77 7.17 -0.36
CA TYR A 34 -7.22 7.33 -0.52
C TYR A 34 -8.00 6.22 0.21
N ASN A 35 -7.53 4.97 0.16
CA ASN A 35 -8.15 3.87 0.91
C ASN A 35 -7.89 4.00 2.43
N SER A 36 -6.73 4.48 2.84
CA SER A 36 -6.39 4.75 4.24
C SER A 36 -7.38 5.73 4.88
N ILE A 37 -7.69 6.83 4.19
CA ILE A 37 -8.66 7.84 4.64
C ILE A 37 -10.07 7.23 4.72
N LYS A 38 -10.44 6.37 3.76
CA LYS A 38 -11.74 5.67 3.78
C LYS A 38 -11.93 4.77 5.00
N VAL A 39 -10.87 4.18 5.57
CA VAL A 39 -10.97 3.39 6.80
C VAL A 39 -11.60 4.20 7.92
N ASN A 40 -11.13 5.44 8.10
CA ASN A 40 -11.62 6.37 9.11
C ASN A 40 -13.07 6.79 8.82
N LYS A 41 -13.35 7.14 7.56
CA LYS A 41 -14.71 7.54 7.15
C LYS A 41 -15.73 6.43 7.36
N TYR A 42 -15.40 5.19 7.02
CA TYR A 42 -16.31 4.05 7.23
C TYR A 42 -16.45 3.69 8.71
N TRP A 43 -15.40 3.87 9.49
CA TRP A 43 -15.45 3.68 10.94
C TRP A 43 -16.40 4.68 11.61
N GLU A 44 -16.30 5.96 11.27
CA GLU A 44 -17.17 7.03 11.77
C GLU A 44 -18.65 6.83 11.38
N GLN A 45 -18.90 6.12 10.28
CA GLN A 45 -20.25 5.78 9.80
C GLN A 45 -20.81 4.49 10.41
N ASN A 46 -20.13 3.87 11.38
CA ASN A 46 -20.46 2.54 11.92
C ASN A 46 -20.49 1.42 10.86
N LEU A 47 -19.83 1.62 9.72
CA LEU A 47 -19.71 0.65 8.63
C LEU A 47 -18.46 -0.23 8.85
N ILE A 48 -18.59 -1.24 9.70
CA ILE A 48 -17.47 -2.09 10.14
C ILE A 48 -16.83 -2.89 8.98
N GLU A 49 -17.63 -3.58 8.18
CA GLU A 49 -17.13 -4.40 7.08
C GLU A 49 -16.45 -3.58 5.96
N PRO A 50 -17.02 -2.44 5.51
CA PRO A 50 -16.33 -1.53 4.59
C PRO A 50 -15.01 -0.97 5.16
N SER A 51 -14.96 -0.66 6.46
CA SER A 51 -13.74 -0.17 7.12
C SER A 51 -12.62 -1.22 7.08
N LYS A 52 -12.93 -2.48 7.40
CA LYS A 52 -11.97 -3.59 7.28
C LYS A 52 -11.49 -3.82 5.84
N LYS A 53 -12.41 -3.76 4.87
CA LYS A 53 -12.06 -3.95 3.44
C LYS A 53 -11.14 -2.84 2.93
N ALA A 54 -11.41 -1.59 3.30
CA ALA A 54 -10.55 -0.45 2.97
C ALA A 54 -9.15 -0.58 3.61
N SER A 55 -9.09 -1.08 4.85
CA SER A 55 -7.83 -1.31 5.56
C SER A 55 -6.97 -2.37 4.86
N LYS A 56 -7.57 -3.52 4.49
CA LYS A 56 -6.89 -4.57 3.71
C LYS A 56 -6.37 -4.05 2.36
N ARG A 57 -7.20 -3.28 1.63
CA ARG A 57 -6.79 -2.68 0.36
C ARG A 57 -5.63 -1.69 0.51
N THR A 58 -5.62 -0.91 1.59
CA THR A 58 -4.53 0.02 1.89
C THR A 58 -3.19 -0.72 2.00
N VAL A 59 -3.17 -1.81 2.77
CA VAL A 59 -1.96 -2.65 2.92
C VAL A 59 -1.56 -3.28 1.60
N GLN A 60 -2.50 -3.86 0.85
CA GLN A 60 -2.22 -4.48 -0.45
C GLN A 60 -1.60 -3.49 -1.44
N LEU A 61 -2.13 -2.27 -1.52
CA LEU A 61 -1.63 -1.23 -2.42
C LEU A 61 -0.27 -0.68 -1.98
N ALA A 62 -0.06 -0.48 -0.68
CA ALA A 62 1.21 0.00 -0.17
C ALA A 62 2.33 -1.04 -0.36
N ILE A 63 2.04 -2.32 -0.12
CA ILE A 63 3.01 -3.42 -0.35
C ILE A 63 3.28 -3.59 -1.85
N SER A 64 2.27 -3.53 -2.70
CA SER A 64 2.48 -3.66 -4.15
C SER A 64 3.31 -2.50 -4.71
N ALA A 65 3.20 -1.29 -4.15
CA ALA A 65 4.05 -0.15 -4.50
C ALA A 65 5.53 -0.42 -4.21
N ILE A 66 5.82 -0.99 -3.03
CA ILE A 66 7.19 -1.38 -2.64
C ILE A 66 7.73 -2.46 -3.58
N ILE A 67 6.96 -3.52 -3.81
CA ILE A 67 7.37 -4.64 -4.69
C ILE A 67 7.63 -4.14 -6.11
N LEU A 68 6.72 -3.32 -6.67
CA LEU A 68 6.85 -2.80 -8.02
C LEU A 68 8.10 -1.93 -8.18
N SER A 69 8.41 -1.10 -7.18
CA SER A 69 9.63 -0.28 -7.20
C SER A 69 10.90 -1.13 -7.25
N PHE A 70 10.93 -2.24 -6.52
CA PHE A 70 12.06 -3.16 -6.50
C PHE A 70 12.24 -3.84 -7.87
N VAL A 71 11.13 -4.30 -8.47
CA VAL A 71 11.14 -4.90 -9.82
C VAL A 71 11.66 -3.90 -10.86
N ILE A 72 11.16 -2.67 -10.84
CA ILE A 72 11.62 -1.60 -11.75
C ILE A 72 13.11 -1.32 -11.54
N GLY A 73 13.56 -1.22 -10.28
CA GLY A 73 14.96 -0.99 -9.94
C GLY A 73 15.89 -2.07 -10.48
N VAL A 74 15.52 -3.35 -10.34
CA VAL A 74 16.29 -4.49 -10.87
C VAL A 74 16.39 -4.41 -12.40
N ILE A 75 15.30 -4.10 -13.08
CA ILE A 75 15.28 -3.97 -14.54
C ILE A 75 16.22 -2.86 -15.00
N ILE A 76 16.15 -1.67 -14.37
CA ILE A 76 17.01 -0.53 -14.71
C ILE A 76 18.49 -0.89 -14.53
N ILE A 77 18.87 -1.48 -13.39
CA ILE A 77 20.26 -1.88 -13.12
C ILE A 77 20.74 -2.88 -14.18
N PHE A 78 19.93 -3.89 -14.49
CA PHE A 78 20.28 -4.89 -15.50
C PHE A 78 20.44 -4.28 -16.88
N SER A 79 19.56 -3.35 -17.28
CA SER A 79 19.67 -2.61 -18.54
C SER A 79 20.94 -1.76 -18.61
N ILE A 80 21.34 -1.08 -17.53
CA ILE A 80 22.58 -0.30 -17.46
C ILE A 80 23.79 -1.22 -17.63
N ILE A 81 23.83 -2.35 -16.93
CA ILE A 81 24.93 -3.32 -17.02
C ILE A 81 25.02 -3.86 -18.45
N LEU A 82 23.92 -4.28 -19.07
CA LEU A 82 23.93 -4.76 -20.45
C LEU A 82 24.41 -3.69 -21.44
N PHE A 83 23.86 -2.48 -21.34
CA PHE A 83 24.23 -1.37 -22.23
C PHE A 83 25.72 -1.03 -22.10
N SER A 84 26.23 -0.95 -20.87
CA SER A 84 27.65 -0.69 -20.63
C SER A 84 28.54 -1.75 -21.26
N ASN A 85 28.24 -3.04 -21.09
CA ASN A 85 29.02 -4.12 -21.70
C ASN A 85 28.99 -4.11 -23.24
N VAL A 86 27.89 -3.64 -23.85
CA VAL A 86 27.80 -3.50 -25.30
C VAL A 86 28.61 -2.30 -25.79
N SER A 87 28.60 -1.16 -25.09
CA SER A 87 29.34 0.05 -25.50
C SER A 87 30.85 -0.03 -25.33
N TYR A 88 31.38 -0.93 -24.48
CA TYR A 88 32.82 -1.14 -24.32
C TYR A 88 33.44 -2.13 -25.34
N LYS A 89 32.63 -2.73 -26.22
CA LYS A 89 33.09 -3.55 -27.36
C LYS A 89 33.08 -2.74 -28.64
#